data_AF-A0A3D3DRC8-F1
#
_entry.id   AF-A0A3D3DRC8-F1
#
_cell.length_a   1.000
_cell.length_b   1.000
_cell.length_c   1.000
_cell.angle_alpha   90.00
_cell.angle_beta   90.00
_cell.angle_gamma   90.00
#
_symmetry.space_group_name_H-M   'P 1'
#
loop_
_entity.id
_entity.type
_entity.pdbx_description
1 polymer ?
#
loop_
_entity_poly.entity_id
_entity_poly.type
_entity_poly.pdbx_seq_one_letter_code
_entity_poly.pdbx_strand_id
1 'polypeptide(L)' 'RQERYYGKFVRSLRLGSDIDEGRVEAQYEDGVLKLSLPKTAEVKPRKVDIKVG' A
#
# COMPACT_ATOMS: atom_id res chain seq x y z
N ARG A 1 1.66 31.36 18.01
CA ARG A 1 1.65 30.97 16.57
C ARG A 1 2.34 29.61 16.47
N GLN A 2 1.72 28.63 15.82
CA GLN A 2 2.29 27.29 15.66
C GLN A 2 2.55 27.07 14.17
N GLU A 3 3.82 26.95 13.78
CA GLU A 3 4.24 26.92 12.38
C GLU A 3 4.43 25.49 11.85
N ARG A 4 4.61 24.51 12.75
CA ARG A 4 4.78 23.10 12.42
C ARG A 4 3.69 22.26 13.09
N TYR A 5 3.22 21.23 12.37
CA TYR A 5 2.40 20.19 12.98
C TYR A 5 3.22 19.48 14.06
N TYR A 6 2.63 19.29 15.23
CA TYR A 6 3.21 18.53 16.34
C TYR A 6 2.16 17.64 16.98
N GLY A 7 2.61 16.63 17.72
CA GLY A 7 1.75 15.65 18.39
C GLY A 7 1.74 14.30 17.68
N LYS A 8 0.88 13.40 18.16
CA LYS A 8 0.72 12.06 17.57
C LYS A 8 0.06 12.18 16.20
N PHE A 9 0.54 11.42 15.22
CA PHE A 9 -0.05 11.34 13.90
C PHE A 9 -0.37 9.88 13.55
N VAL A 10 -1.46 9.67 12.83
CA VAL A 10 -1.86 8.36 12.30
C VAL A 10 -2.42 8.58 10.90
N ARG A 11 -2.04 7.72 9.97
CA ARG A 11 -2.60 7.70 8.61
C ARG A 11 -2.94 6.26 8.23
N SER A 12 -4.08 6.07 7.59
CA SER A 12 -4.49 4.79 7.01
C SER A 12 -4.65 4.94 5.50
N LEU A 13 -4.14 3.97 4.75
CA LEU A 13 -4.28 3.90 3.30
C LEU A 13 -5.01 2.60 2.96
N ARG A 14 -5.98 2.66 2.05
CA ARG A 14 -6.58 1.47 1.48
C ARG A 14 -5.70 1.00 0.33
N LEU A 15 -5.28 -0.25 0.39
CA LEU A 15 -4.46 -0.89 -0.62
C LEU A 15 -5.28 -1.96 -1.36
N GLY A 16 -4.78 -2.41 -2.50
CA GLY A 16 -5.34 -3.57 -3.20
C GLY A 16 -5.18 -4.86 -2.39
N SER A 17 -5.79 -5.94 -2.86
CA SER A 17 -5.69 -7.28 -2.24
C SER A 17 -4.43 -8.04 -2.65
N ASP A 18 -3.58 -7.46 -3.50
CA ASP A 18 -2.45 -8.10 -4.16
C ASP A 18 -1.11 -7.78 -3.50
N ILE A 19 -1.04 -7.72 -2.16
CA ILE A 19 0.20 -7.41 -1.42
C ILE A 19 0.73 -8.64 -0.69
N ASP A 20 2.02 -8.89 -0.83
CA ASP A 20 2.73 -9.90 -0.05
C ASP A 20 3.14 -9.31 1.31
N GLU A 21 2.27 -9.51 2.31
CA GLU A 21 2.46 -9.00 3.68
C GLU A 21 3.75 -9.50 4.34
N GLY A 22 4.25 -10.68 3.94
CA GLY A 22 5.46 -11.28 4.51
C GLY A 22 6.75 -10.59 4.05
N ARG A 23 6.68 -9.68 3.08
CA ARG A 23 7.84 -9.00 2.47
C ARG A 23 7.72 -7.48 2.49
N VAL A 24 6.90 -6.94 3.38
CA VAL A 24 6.79 -5.49 3.54
C VAL A 24 8.05 -4.94 4.19
N GLU A 25 8.60 -3.87 3.61
CA GLU A 25 9.79 -3.19 4.11
C GLU A 25 9.52 -1.71 4.37
N ALA A 26 10.23 -1.14 5.34
CA ALA A 26 10.14 0.28 5.69
C ALA A 26 11.54 0.88 5.89
N GLN A 27 11.73 2.10 5.39
CA GLN A 27 12.96 2.87 5.55
C GLN A 27 12.61 4.30 5.95
N TYR A 28 13.36 4.87 6.89
CA TYR A 28 13.19 6.26 7.34
C TYR A 28 14.51 7.01 7.20
N GLU A 29 14.53 7.98 6.31
CA GLU A 29 15.72 8.76 5.96
C GLU A 29 15.31 10.21 5.67
N ASP A 30 16.09 11.17 6.15
CA ASP A 30 15.88 12.61 5.93
C ASP A 30 14.45 13.12 6.18
N GLY A 31 13.78 12.56 7.20
CA GLY A 31 12.43 12.96 7.57
C GLY A 31 11.32 12.30 6.74
N VAL A 32 11.64 11.33 5.88
CA VAL A 32 10.68 10.66 5.00
C VAL A 32 10.58 9.18 5.36
N LEU A 33 9.36 8.72 5.65
CA LEU A 33 9.05 7.30 5.77
C LEU A 33 8.69 6.73 4.39
N LYS A 34 9.52 5.84 3.88
CA LYS A 34 9.29 5.07 2.65
C LYS A 34 8.84 3.66 2.99
N LEU A 35 7.71 3.24 2.43
CA LEU A 35 7.16 1.89 2.57
C LEU A 35 7.22 1.17 1.22
N SER A 36 7.82 -0.01 1.19
CA SER A 36 7.86 -0.90 0.02
C SER A 36 6.89 -2.06 0.26
N LEU A 37 5.83 -2.11 -0.54
CA LEU A 37 4.76 -3.09 -0.45
C LEU A 37 4.79 -3.94 -1.73
N PRO A 38 5.52 -5.07 -1.74
CA PRO A 38 5.64 -5.89 -2.93
C PRO A 38 4.30 -6.53 -3.28
N LYS A 39 4.01 -6.63 -4.57
CA LYS A 39 2.81 -7.34 -5.02
C LYS A 39 2.98 -8.85 -4.87
N THR A 40 1.89 -9.55 -4.56
CA THR A 40 1.85 -11.00 -4.67
C THR A 40 2.12 -11.41 -6.12
N ALA A 41 2.82 -12.52 -6.34
CA ALA A 41 2.99 -13.09 -7.67
C ALA A 41 1.59 -13.35 -8.30
N GLU A 42 1.30 -12.72 -9.42
CA GLU A 42 -0.01 -12.80 -10.07
C GLU A 42 -0.36 -14.25 -10.43
N VAL A 43 -1.55 -14.69 -10.02
CA VAL A 43 -2.24 -15.78 -10.71
C VAL A 43 -2.85 -15.16 -11.97
N LYS A 44 -2.57 -15.76 -13.14
CA LYS A 44 -3.01 -15.29 -14.46
C LYS A 44 -4.42 -14.67 -14.43
N PRO A 45 -4.65 -13.51 -15.07
CA PRO A 45 -5.95 -12.86 -15.06
C PRO A 45 -7.03 -13.82 -15.54
N ARG A 46 -8.05 -14.05 -14.71
CA ARG A 46 -9.22 -14.84 -15.09
C ARG A 46 -10.04 -14.00 -16.05
N LYS A 47 -10.08 -14.39 -17.33
CA LYS A 47 -11.08 -13.88 -18.27
C LYS A 47 -12.46 -14.29 -17.75
N VAL A 48 -13.32 -13.30 -17.53
CA VAL A 48 -14.73 -13.53 -17.22
C VAL A 48 -15.49 -13.32 -18.51
N ASP A 49 -16.02 -14.40 -19.09
CA ASP A 49 -16.90 -14.30 -20.26
C ASP A 49 -18.28 -13.81 -19.81
N ILE A 50 -18.71 -12.67 -20.35
CA ILE A 50 -20.05 -12.14 -20.13
C ILE A 50 -20.97 -12.77 -21.18
N LYS A 51 -21.88 -13.65 -20.74
CA LYS A 51 -22.99 -14.13 -21.59
C LYS A 51 -24.11 -13.09 -21.55
N VAL A 52 -24.40 -12.49 -22.70
CA VAL A 52 -25.61 -11.69 -22.90
C VAL A 52 -26.70 -12.65 -23.35
N GLY A 53 -27.85 -12.61 -22.67
CA GLY A 53 -29.10 -13.28 -23.05
C GLY A 53 -30.14 -12.26 -23.47
#